data_AF-A0A2V7HVQ9-F1
#
_entry.id   AF-A0A2V7HVQ9-F1
#
_cell.length_a   1.000
_cell.length_b   1.000
_cell.length_c   1.000
_cell.angle_alpha   90.00
_cell.angle_beta   90.00
_cell.angle_gamma   90.00
#
_symmetry.space_group_name_H-M   'P 1'
#
loop_
_entity.id
_entity.type
_entity.pdbx_description
1 polymer ?
#
loop_
_entity_poly.entity_id
_entity_poly.type
_entity_poly.pdbx_seq_one_letter_code
_entity_poly.pdbx_strand_id
1 'polypeptide(L)'
;MTTWFGKRTRRAGACRTSGSNRSVWWTTTASSSRRSSPGPRTRIWCSGSARRRSSPVLSALHFLTHVGISWIVADLARLTPRDRWIVVLAGTLPDLDGIGILWSEHAYAAAHRAAAHSVLFAVLIVVLAVLVADRPWAAGVLAAVSFHLHLLLDVIGTGGLPIRYLWPLTEREWSYDGHWVLASWPNAAVMTATALGVVVIEWRRRSLREPPR
;
A
#
# COMPACT_ATOMS: atom_id res chain seq x y z
N MET A 1 37.34 -28.42 22.06
CA MET A 1 36.27 -29.44 21.93
C MET A 1 35.15 -28.98 22.84
N THR A 2 33.91 -28.67 22.44
CA THR A 2 33.16 -28.82 21.19
C THR A 2 31.95 -27.89 21.31
N THR A 3 31.55 -27.27 20.21
CA THR A 3 30.36 -26.43 20.06
C THR A 3 29.07 -27.25 20.19
N TRP A 4 27.97 -26.66 20.65
CA TRP A 4 26.64 -27.12 20.20
C TRP A 4 25.56 -26.03 20.20
N PHE A 5 25.00 -25.84 19.01
CA PHE A 5 24.01 -24.86 18.59
C PHE A 5 22.63 -25.53 18.63
N GLY A 6 21.70 -25.06 19.46
CA GLY A 6 20.32 -25.58 19.52
C GLY A 6 19.34 -24.68 18.77
N LYS A 7 19.13 -24.89 17.46
CA LYS A 7 18.04 -24.25 16.70
C LYS A 7 16.69 -24.82 17.12
N ARG A 8 15.82 -24.00 17.73
CA ARG A 8 14.38 -24.29 17.87
C ARG A 8 13.71 -24.21 16.49
N THR A 9 13.35 -25.35 15.91
CA THR A 9 12.45 -25.41 14.75
C THR A 9 11.00 -25.25 15.23
N ARG A 10 10.33 -24.19 14.76
CA ARG A 10 8.89 -23.99 14.96
C ARG A 10 8.14 -25.09 14.19
N ARG A 11 7.38 -25.92 14.91
CA ARG A 11 6.43 -26.87 14.32
C ARG A 11 5.32 -26.10 13.60
N ALA A 12 5.18 -26.35 12.30
CA ALA A 12 4.05 -25.87 11.50
C ALA A 12 2.76 -26.58 11.94
N GLY A 13 1.66 -25.82 11.98
CA GLY A 13 0.35 -26.26 12.43
C GLY A 13 -0.25 -27.39 11.60
N ALA A 14 -0.90 -28.32 12.28
CA ALA A 14 -1.66 -29.42 11.70
C ALA A 14 -2.93 -28.91 11.01
N CYS A 15 -3.11 -29.24 9.74
CA CYS A 15 -4.33 -29.00 8.99
C CYS A 15 -5.31 -30.16 9.25
N ARG A 16 -6.51 -29.84 9.76
CA ARG A 16 -7.58 -30.79 10.05
C ARG A 16 -8.36 -31.05 8.76
N THR A 17 -8.35 -32.27 8.23
CA THR A 17 -9.17 -32.65 7.07
C THR A 17 -10.56 -33.03 7.54
N SER A 18 -11.54 -32.19 7.23
CA SER A 18 -12.96 -32.53 7.20
C SER A 18 -13.24 -33.29 5.91
N GLY A 19 -13.61 -34.58 6.00
CA GLY A 19 -13.89 -35.39 4.81
C GLY A 19 -14.52 -36.75 5.10
N SER A 20 -15.85 -36.75 5.17
CA SER A 20 -16.81 -37.84 4.95
C SER A 20 -16.54 -39.25 5.50
N ASN A 21 -17.37 -39.59 6.48
CA ASN A 21 -17.71 -40.92 6.93
C ASN A 21 -18.31 -41.77 5.76
N ARG A 22 -17.58 -42.78 5.26
CA ARG A 22 -18.15 -43.95 4.58
C ARG A 22 -17.38 -45.20 4.97
N SER A 23 -18.04 -46.02 5.79
CA SER A 23 -17.67 -47.40 6.10
C SER A 23 -17.78 -48.26 4.84
N VAL A 24 -16.67 -48.87 4.41
CA VAL A 24 -16.69 -49.93 3.40
C VAL A 24 -16.10 -51.18 4.04
N TRP A 25 -16.87 -52.26 3.93
CA TRP A 25 -16.66 -53.57 4.51
C TRP A 25 -15.50 -54.31 3.82
N TRP A 26 -14.68 -55.02 4.58
CA TRP A 26 -13.62 -55.86 4.05
C TRP A 26 -14.15 -57.27 3.78
N THR A 27 -13.97 -57.78 2.56
CA THR A 27 -13.99 -59.21 2.26
C THR A 27 -12.64 -59.59 1.65
N THR A 28 -11.97 -60.52 2.32
CA THR A 28 -10.67 -61.08 1.98
C THR A 28 -10.81 -62.07 0.83
N THR A 29 -10.05 -61.91 -0.25
CA THR A 29 -9.58 -63.04 -1.07
C THR A 29 -8.28 -62.69 -1.78
N ALA A 30 -7.36 -63.65 -1.78
CA ALA A 30 -6.00 -63.55 -2.27
C ALA A 30 -5.90 -63.54 -3.80
N SER A 31 -4.85 -62.90 -4.31
CA SER A 31 -3.83 -63.51 -5.20
C SER A 31 -3.33 -62.58 -6.31
N SER A 32 -2.00 -62.48 -6.35
CA SER A 32 -1.16 -62.34 -7.55
C SER A 32 -1.09 -61.01 -8.31
N SER A 33 0.13 -60.80 -8.79
CA SER A 33 0.58 -59.94 -9.89
C SER A 33 0.92 -58.47 -9.58
N ARG A 34 2.22 -58.21 -9.73
CA ARG A 34 2.84 -56.90 -9.79
C ARG A 34 2.26 -56.10 -10.96
N ARG A 35 1.72 -54.91 -10.67
CA ARG A 35 1.75 -53.78 -11.61
C ARG A 35 1.65 -52.48 -10.80
N SER A 36 2.79 -51.84 -10.61
CA SER A 36 2.88 -50.52 -9.98
C SER A 36 2.31 -49.46 -10.92
N SER A 37 1.03 -49.15 -10.76
CA SER A 37 0.39 -47.98 -11.37
C SER A 37 0.93 -46.71 -10.72
N PRO A 38 1.35 -45.68 -11.47
CA PRO A 38 1.66 -44.39 -10.88
C PRO A 38 0.33 -43.74 -10.45
N GLY A 39 0.11 -43.64 -9.14
CA GLY A 39 -1.05 -42.96 -8.58
C GLY A 39 -1.18 -41.52 -9.09
N PRO A 40 -2.38 -40.94 -9.08
CA PRO A 40 -2.60 -39.58 -9.56
C PRO A 40 -1.77 -38.62 -8.68
N ARG A 41 -0.82 -37.93 -9.30
CA ARG A 41 -0.11 -36.81 -8.67
C ARG A 41 -1.12 -35.70 -8.42
N THR A 42 -1.79 -35.76 -7.27
CA THR A 42 -2.54 -34.63 -6.73
C THR A 42 -1.55 -33.51 -6.49
N ARG A 43 -1.47 -32.61 -7.46
CA ARG A 43 -0.69 -31.38 -7.37
C ARG A 43 -1.43 -30.50 -6.36
N ILE A 44 -1.05 -30.62 -5.09
CA ILE A 44 -1.55 -29.77 -4.01
C ILE A 44 -1.09 -28.35 -4.36
N TRP A 45 -1.99 -27.58 -4.96
CA TRP A 45 -1.84 -26.14 -5.09
C TRP A 45 -2.05 -25.56 -3.70
N CYS A 46 -0.96 -25.45 -2.93
CA CYS A 46 -0.92 -24.52 -1.82
C CYS A 46 -0.97 -23.12 -2.42
N SER A 47 -2.17 -22.56 -2.61
CA SER A 47 -2.37 -21.12 -2.75
C SER A 47 -2.08 -20.46 -1.41
N GLY A 48 -0.84 -20.56 -0.96
CA GLY A 48 -0.33 -19.72 0.10
C GLY A 48 -0.22 -18.33 -0.49
N SER A 49 -1.23 -17.49 -0.25
CA SER A 49 -1.09 -16.04 -0.31
C SER A 49 -0.13 -15.62 0.82
N ALA A 50 1.13 -16.02 0.69
CA ALA A 50 2.22 -15.45 1.44
C ALA A 50 2.23 -13.98 1.05
N ARG A 51 1.65 -13.14 1.91
CA ARG A 51 1.70 -11.69 1.86
C ARG A 51 3.19 -11.33 1.79
N ARG A 52 3.73 -11.23 0.57
CA ARG A 52 5.15 -10.90 0.35
C ARG A 52 5.34 -9.54 1.02
N ARG A 53 6.16 -9.49 2.07
CA ARG A 53 6.58 -8.21 2.64
C ARG A 53 7.25 -7.42 1.52
N SER A 54 6.70 -6.24 1.24
CA SER A 54 7.32 -5.28 0.33
C SER A 54 8.73 -4.97 0.81
N SER A 55 9.68 -4.77 -0.11
CA SER A 55 11.01 -4.32 0.28
C SER A 55 10.92 -2.91 0.88
N PRO A 56 11.78 -2.56 1.86
CA PRO A 56 11.81 -1.21 2.42
C PRO A 56 12.09 -0.17 1.32
N VAL A 57 12.91 -0.53 0.33
CA VAL A 57 13.19 0.30 -0.85
C VAL A 57 11.91 0.59 -1.63
N LEU A 58 11.08 -0.41 -1.90
CA LEU A 58 9.86 -0.24 -2.68
C LEU A 58 8.83 0.61 -1.92
N SER A 59 8.77 0.46 -0.60
CA SER A 59 7.91 1.28 0.27
C SER A 59 8.37 2.73 0.26
N ALA A 60 9.69 2.97 0.33
CA ALA A 60 10.26 4.31 0.22
C ALA A 60 10.02 4.94 -1.16
N LEU A 61 10.12 4.17 -2.24
CA LEU A 61 9.80 4.66 -3.59
C LEU A 61 8.32 5.00 -3.74
N HIS A 62 7.43 4.23 -3.10
CA HIS A 62 6.00 4.53 -3.07
C HIS A 62 5.73 5.85 -2.35
N PHE A 63 6.31 6.03 -1.16
CA PHE A 63 6.29 7.31 -0.43
C PHE A 63 6.78 8.48 -1.30
N LEU A 64 7.92 8.31 -2.00
CA LEU A 64 8.44 9.33 -2.92
C LEU A 64 7.52 9.59 -4.11
N THR A 65 6.70 8.62 -4.52
CA THR A 65 5.67 8.81 -5.54
C THR A 65 4.59 9.75 -5.04
N HIS A 66 4.14 9.60 -3.80
CA HIS A 66 3.19 10.51 -3.15
C HIS A 66 3.77 11.92 -3.00
N VAL A 67 5.04 12.04 -2.61
CA VAL A 67 5.76 13.32 -2.61
C VAL A 67 5.78 13.93 -4.02
N GLY A 68 6.16 13.13 -5.03
CA GLY A 68 6.33 13.58 -6.40
C GLY A 68 5.02 14.03 -7.06
N ILE A 69 3.95 13.24 -6.93
CA ILE A 69 2.63 13.63 -7.46
C ILE A 69 2.10 14.88 -6.75
N SER A 70 2.31 14.99 -5.43
CA SER A 70 1.87 16.16 -4.67
C SER A 70 2.65 17.42 -5.05
N TRP A 71 3.94 17.29 -5.37
CA TRP A 71 4.75 18.38 -5.92
C TRP A 71 4.23 18.87 -7.27
N ILE A 72 3.86 17.93 -8.16
CA ILE A 72 3.28 18.24 -9.46
C ILE A 72 1.93 18.97 -9.27
N VAL A 73 1.08 18.49 -8.36
CA VAL A 73 -0.20 19.14 -8.02
C VAL A 73 0.02 20.56 -7.47
N ALA A 74 0.99 20.73 -6.58
CA ALA A 74 1.36 22.05 -6.04
C ALA A 74 1.91 23.01 -7.11
N ASP A 75 2.27 22.52 -8.29
CA ASP A 75 2.71 23.31 -9.44
C ASP A 75 1.57 23.79 -10.33
N LEU A 76 0.36 23.23 -10.20
CA LEU A 76 -0.80 23.60 -11.00
C LEU A 76 -1.31 25.03 -10.74
N ALA A 77 -0.91 25.63 -9.62
CA ALA A 77 -1.21 27.03 -9.31
C ALA A 77 0.04 27.82 -8.92
N ARG A 78 -0.04 29.14 -9.09
CA ARG A 78 0.97 30.07 -8.58
C ARG A 78 0.83 30.16 -7.06
N LEU A 79 1.54 29.31 -6.34
CA LEU A 79 1.59 29.28 -4.87
C LEU A 79 2.89 29.88 -4.33
N THR A 80 2.87 30.38 -3.09
CA THR A 80 4.10 30.72 -2.37
C THR A 80 4.89 29.43 -2.06
N PRO A 81 6.21 29.50 -1.81
CA PRO A 81 6.97 28.31 -1.42
C PRO A 81 6.38 27.59 -0.21
N ARG A 82 5.82 28.35 0.74
CA ARG A 82 5.12 27.83 1.92
C ARG A 82 3.87 27.05 1.53
N ASP A 83 2.98 27.64 0.73
CA ASP A 83 1.73 27.01 0.30
C ASP A 83 1.98 25.73 -0.50
N ARG A 84 3.04 25.69 -1.31
CA ARG A 84 3.44 24.47 -2.03
C ARG A 84 3.76 23.33 -1.06
N TRP A 85 4.52 23.61 0.00
CA TRP A 85 4.83 22.62 1.02
C TRP A 85 3.58 22.17 1.77
N ILE A 86 2.63 23.06 2.02
CA ILE A 86 1.33 22.68 2.62
C ILE A 86 0.62 21.64 1.74
N VAL A 87 0.57 21.85 0.41
CA VAL A 87 -0.04 20.88 -0.52
C VAL A 87 0.73 19.56 -0.54
N VAL A 88 2.06 19.59 -0.53
CA VAL A 88 2.89 18.38 -0.51
C VAL A 88 2.71 17.59 0.79
N LEU A 89 2.66 18.27 1.93
CA LEU A 89 2.39 17.67 3.22
C LEU A 89 0.98 17.06 3.27
N ALA A 90 -0.02 17.75 2.72
CA ALA A 90 -1.39 17.24 2.63
C ALA A 90 -1.47 15.86 1.95
N GLY A 91 -0.71 15.65 0.88
CA GLY A 91 -0.66 14.38 0.16
C GLY A 91 0.29 13.33 0.72
N THR A 92 1.08 13.62 1.77
CA THR A 92 2.10 12.69 2.30
C THR A 92 1.94 12.41 3.79
N LEU A 93 1.22 13.25 4.53
CA LEU A 93 0.81 12.98 5.91
C LEU A 93 0.11 11.63 6.10
N PRO A 94 -0.73 11.12 5.16
CA PRO A 94 -1.32 9.80 5.30
C PRO A 94 -0.29 8.65 5.32
N ASP A 95 0.90 8.84 4.73
CA ASP A 95 1.99 7.85 4.82
C ASP A 95 2.76 7.95 6.15
N LEU A 96 2.79 9.14 6.75
CA LEU A 96 3.41 9.38 8.07
C LEU A 96 2.55 8.86 9.23
N ASP A 97 1.37 8.31 8.93
CA ASP A 97 0.48 7.50 9.76
C ASP A 97 1.14 6.17 10.24
N GLY A 98 2.46 6.17 10.46
CA GLY A 98 3.22 5.12 11.12
C GLY A 98 3.73 5.53 12.50
N ILE A 99 3.60 6.80 12.92
CA ILE A 99 4.25 7.28 14.15
C ILE A 99 3.66 6.66 15.43
N GLY A 100 2.37 6.32 15.50
CA GLY A 100 1.86 5.62 16.69
C GLY A 100 2.06 4.10 16.70
N ILE A 101 2.93 3.58 15.82
CA ILE A 101 3.59 2.27 16.02
C ILE A 101 4.21 2.17 17.43
N LEU A 102 4.49 3.30 18.09
CA LEU A 102 5.02 3.37 19.44
C LEU A 102 4.06 2.81 20.54
N TRP A 103 2.79 2.50 20.25
CA TRP A 103 1.81 2.07 21.27
C TRP A 103 1.27 0.64 21.11
N SER A 104 0.90 0.17 19.90
CA SER A 104 0.52 -1.23 19.63
C SER A 104 0.58 -1.56 18.14
N GLU A 105 1.13 -2.70 17.70
CA GLU A 105 1.39 -2.95 16.27
C GLU A 105 0.14 -3.31 15.42
N HIS A 106 -0.79 -4.10 15.95
CA HIS A 106 -1.83 -4.73 15.10
C HIS A 106 -3.18 -4.01 15.10
N ALA A 107 -3.67 -3.56 16.26
CA ALA A 107 -4.94 -2.84 16.35
C ALA A 107 -4.78 -1.38 15.89
N TYR A 108 -3.64 -0.77 16.19
CA TYR A 108 -3.31 0.57 15.73
C TYR A 108 -3.17 0.63 14.21
N ALA A 109 -2.42 -0.28 13.58
CA ALA A 109 -2.19 -0.21 12.13
C ALA A 109 -3.49 -0.24 11.30
N ALA A 110 -4.53 -0.97 11.74
CA ALA A 110 -5.81 -1.00 11.06
C ALA A 110 -6.69 0.23 11.37
N ALA A 111 -6.77 0.63 12.64
CA ALA A 111 -7.57 1.79 13.05
C ALA A 111 -6.97 3.13 12.58
N HIS A 112 -5.64 3.22 12.56
CA HIS A 112 -4.89 4.41 12.19
C HIS A 112 -4.94 4.63 10.69
N ARG A 113 -4.71 3.57 9.87
CA ARG A 113 -4.92 3.68 8.42
C ARG A 113 -6.35 4.08 8.09
N ALA A 114 -7.34 3.53 8.79
CA ALA A 114 -8.73 3.94 8.64
C ALA A 114 -8.93 5.43 8.96
N ALA A 115 -8.24 5.97 9.97
CA ALA A 115 -8.28 7.38 10.31
C ALA A 115 -7.59 8.25 9.23
N ALA A 116 -6.33 8.01 8.86
CA ALA A 116 -5.64 8.84 7.85
C ALA A 116 -6.23 8.76 6.45
N HIS A 117 -6.87 7.64 6.09
CA HIS A 117 -7.44 7.45 4.76
C HIS A 117 -8.94 7.73 4.73
N SER A 118 -9.44 8.48 5.71
CA SER A 118 -10.85 8.87 5.82
C SER A 118 -11.14 10.27 5.28
N VAL A 119 -12.41 10.51 4.97
CA VAL A 119 -12.97 11.82 4.64
C VAL A 119 -12.84 12.79 5.82
N LEU A 120 -12.89 12.31 7.06
CA LEU A 120 -12.64 13.14 8.24
C LEU A 120 -11.23 13.73 8.20
N PHE A 121 -10.24 12.91 7.89
CA PHE A 121 -8.85 13.37 7.76
C PHE A 121 -8.66 14.26 6.53
N ALA A 122 -9.36 13.97 5.43
CA ALA A 122 -9.40 14.84 4.25
C ALA A 122 -9.88 16.26 4.63
N VAL A 123 -11.01 16.36 5.34
CA VAL A 123 -11.57 17.63 5.80
C VAL A 123 -10.61 18.33 6.74
N LEU A 124 -10.00 17.61 7.69
CA LEU A 124 -9.02 18.18 8.61
C LEU A 124 -7.83 18.80 7.86
N ILE A 125 -7.23 18.06 6.93
CA ILE A 125 -6.10 18.54 6.12
C ILE A 125 -6.49 19.77 5.31
N VAL A 126 -7.66 19.76 4.66
CA VAL A 126 -8.13 20.89 3.85
C VAL A 126 -8.37 22.13 4.71
N VAL A 127 -9.02 21.98 5.87
CA VAL A 127 -9.25 23.09 6.80
C VAL A 127 -7.91 23.65 7.29
N LEU A 128 -6.96 22.81 7.70
CA LEU A 128 -5.64 23.26 8.12
C LEU A 128 -4.89 23.98 6.99
N ALA A 129 -4.97 23.46 5.75
CA ALA A 129 -4.36 24.12 4.60
C ALA A 129 -4.96 25.51 4.35
N VAL A 130 -6.29 25.63 4.40
CA VAL A 130 -7.00 26.92 4.24
C VAL A 130 -6.65 27.90 5.36
N LEU A 131 -6.48 27.45 6.60
CA LEU A 131 -6.19 28.34 7.73
C LEU A 131 -4.75 28.87 7.75
N VAL A 132 -3.79 28.10 7.23
CA VAL A 132 -2.35 28.38 7.38
C VAL A 132 -1.72 28.96 6.11
N ALA A 133 -2.33 28.72 4.94
CA ALA A 133 -1.79 29.15 3.65
C ALA A 133 -1.98 30.64 3.39
N ASP A 134 -1.03 31.23 2.66
CA ASP A 134 -1.11 32.62 2.20
C ASP A 134 -2.19 32.75 1.09
N ARG A 135 -2.39 31.71 0.28
CA ARG A 135 -3.49 31.57 -0.70
C ARG A 135 -4.45 30.47 -0.28
N PRO A 136 -5.38 30.75 0.65
CA PRO A 136 -6.14 29.75 1.39
C PRO A 136 -6.95 28.81 0.48
N TRP A 137 -7.73 29.36 -0.45
CA TRP A 137 -8.59 28.55 -1.33
C TRP A 137 -7.81 27.73 -2.35
N ALA A 138 -6.77 28.31 -2.95
CA ALA A 138 -5.93 27.59 -3.90
C ALA A 138 -5.17 26.44 -3.22
N ALA A 139 -4.59 26.70 -2.04
CA ALA A 139 -3.92 25.68 -1.25
C ALA A 139 -4.90 24.60 -0.77
N GLY A 140 -6.08 24.97 -0.30
CA GLY A 140 -7.11 24.03 0.15
C GLY A 140 -7.60 23.10 -0.95
N VAL A 141 -7.90 23.63 -2.15
CA VAL A 141 -8.32 22.81 -3.30
C VAL A 141 -7.20 21.88 -3.74
N LEU A 142 -5.96 22.38 -3.85
CA LEU A 142 -4.83 21.55 -4.26
C LEU A 142 -4.43 20.51 -3.20
N ALA A 143 -4.57 20.84 -1.90
CA ALA A 143 -4.42 19.89 -0.81
C ALA A 143 -5.46 18.77 -0.88
N ALA A 144 -6.73 19.11 -1.17
CA ALA A 144 -7.77 18.12 -1.40
C ALA A 144 -7.41 17.22 -2.58
N VAL A 145 -7.04 17.78 -3.73
CA VAL A 145 -6.65 17.00 -4.92
C VAL A 145 -5.46 16.09 -4.62
N SER A 146 -4.43 16.61 -3.95
CA SER A 146 -3.23 15.86 -3.58
C SER A 146 -3.56 14.70 -2.64
N PHE A 147 -4.38 14.91 -1.61
CA PHE A 147 -4.85 13.85 -0.71
C PHE A 147 -5.69 12.78 -1.45
N HIS A 148 -6.58 13.17 -2.36
CA HIS A 148 -7.39 12.18 -3.08
C HIS A 148 -6.56 11.39 -4.10
N LEU A 149 -5.55 12.01 -4.71
CA LEU A 149 -4.58 11.29 -5.55
C LEU A 149 -3.73 10.34 -4.72
N HIS A 150 -3.37 10.70 -3.48
CA HIS A 150 -2.75 9.79 -2.53
C HIS A 150 -3.60 8.54 -2.35
N LEU A 151 -4.88 8.70 -1.96
CA LEU A 151 -5.80 7.57 -1.77
C LEU A 151 -5.92 6.71 -3.03
N LEU A 152 -6.01 7.35 -4.20
CA LEU A 152 -6.14 6.66 -5.47
C LEU A 152 -4.93 5.77 -5.77
N LEU A 153 -3.72 6.31 -5.58
CA LEU A 153 -2.48 5.54 -5.75
C LEU A 153 -2.41 4.40 -4.75
N ASP A 154 -2.87 4.62 -3.51
CA ASP A 154 -2.90 3.58 -2.49
C ASP A 154 -3.86 2.44 -2.84
N VAL A 155 -5.10 2.74 -3.23
CA VAL A 155 -6.11 1.73 -3.59
C VAL A 155 -5.66 0.89 -4.78
N ILE A 156 -5.09 1.53 -5.80
CA ILE A 156 -4.75 0.87 -7.05
C ILE A 156 -3.36 0.20 -6.97
N GLY A 157 -2.40 0.84 -6.31
CA GLY A 157 -0.98 0.51 -6.37
C GLY A 157 -0.44 -0.37 -5.25
N THR A 158 -1.15 -0.53 -4.14
CA THR A 158 -0.63 -1.28 -2.97
C THR A 158 -1.18 -2.71 -2.84
N GLY A 159 -1.80 -3.25 -3.89
CA GLY A 159 -2.42 -4.57 -3.85
C GLY A 159 -3.85 -4.57 -3.29
N GLY A 160 -4.58 -3.47 -3.48
CA GLY A 160 -6.02 -3.41 -3.18
C GLY A 160 -6.34 -3.32 -1.69
N LEU A 161 -5.45 -2.75 -0.88
CA LEU A 161 -5.69 -2.59 0.55
C LEU A 161 -6.94 -1.72 0.79
N PRO A 162 -7.99 -2.26 1.44
CA PRO A 162 -9.26 -1.56 1.58
C PRO A 162 -9.09 -0.26 2.37
N ILE A 163 -9.85 0.76 1.97
CA ILE A 163 -9.89 2.07 2.63
C ILE A 163 -11.28 2.29 3.23
N ARG A 164 -11.33 2.77 4.46
CA ARG A 164 -12.58 3.19 5.13
C ARG A 164 -12.83 4.67 4.91
N TYR A 165 -13.16 5.02 3.67
CA TYR A 165 -13.25 6.43 3.28
C TYR A 165 -14.27 7.22 4.10
N LEU A 166 -15.38 6.60 4.50
CA LEU A 166 -16.43 7.28 5.28
C LEU A 166 -16.25 7.17 6.81
N TRP A 167 -15.11 6.69 7.30
CA TRP A 167 -14.85 6.65 8.74
C TRP A 167 -14.82 8.07 9.32
N PRO A 168 -15.37 8.32 10.54
CA PRO A 168 -15.98 7.39 11.48
C PRO A 168 -17.50 7.19 11.31
N LEU A 169 -18.11 7.72 10.25
CA LEU A 169 -19.57 7.63 10.02
C LEU A 169 -20.01 6.19 9.74
N THR A 170 -19.19 5.40 9.03
CA THR A 170 -19.43 3.98 8.78
C THR A 170 -18.11 3.22 8.65
N GLU A 171 -18.15 1.94 9.04
CA GLU A 171 -17.04 0.99 8.83
C GLU A 171 -16.98 0.40 7.41
N ARG A 172 -17.65 1.03 6.43
CA ARG A 172 -17.71 0.52 5.06
C ARG A 172 -16.34 0.62 4.40
N GLU A 173 -15.82 -0.52 3.98
CA GLU A 173 -14.56 -0.63 3.25
C GLU A 173 -14.79 -0.46 1.74
N TRP A 174 -13.87 0.28 1.11
CA TRP A 174 -13.82 0.50 -0.31
C TRP A 174 -12.55 -0.16 -0.85
N SER A 175 -12.74 -1.08 -1.79
CA SER A 175 -11.67 -1.80 -2.49
C SER A 175 -11.90 -1.69 -3.99
N TYR A 176 -10.84 -1.91 -4.77
CA TYR A 176 -10.88 -1.90 -6.22
C TYR A 176 -10.28 -3.19 -6.75
N ASP A 177 -11.00 -3.94 -7.58
CA ASP A 177 -10.57 -5.27 -8.04
C ASP A 177 -9.46 -5.21 -9.10
N GLY A 178 -9.37 -4.10 -9.85
CA GLY A 178 -8.33 -3.88 -10.87
C GLY A 178 -7.00 -3.38 -10.31
N HIS A 179 -6.75 -3.55 -9.01
CA HIS A 179 -5.51 -3.16 -8.37
C HIS A 179 -4.34 -4.01 -8.86
N TRP A 180 -3.13 -3.48 -8.75
CA TRP A 180 -1.90 -4.21 -8.97
C TRP A 180 -1.06 -4.24 -7.70
N VAL A 181 -0.16 -5.24 -7.62
CA VAL A 181 0.77 -5.34 -6.49
C VAL A 181 1.80 -4.22 -6.52
N LEU A 182 2.34 -3.87 -5.36
CA LEU A 182 3.32 -2.79 -5.24
C LEU A 182 4.52 -2.96 -6.19
N ALA A 183 5.03 -4.19 -6.32
CA ALA A 183 6.13 -4.54 -7.20
C ALA A 183 5.61 -4.90 -8.61
N SER A 184 5.08 -3.92 -9.34
CA SER A 184 4.52 -4.10 -10.67
C SER A 184 5.00 -3.02 -11.64
N TRP A 185 4.95 -3.32 -12.94
CA TRP A 185 5.37 -2.37 -13.97
C TRP A 185 4.54 -1.08 -14.00
N PRO A 186 3.21 -1.05 -13.70
CA PRO A 186 2.46 0.21 -13.66
C PRO A 186 2.98 1.14 -12.57
N ASN A 187 3.29 0.62 -11.37
CA ASN A 187 3.92 1.42 -10.32
C ASN A 187 5.30 1.93 -10.73
N ALA A 188 6.11 1.10 -11.38
CA ALA A 188 7.41 1.54 -11.89
C ALA A 188 7.26 2.70 -12.90
N ALA A 189 6.24 2.64 -13.77
CA ALA A 189 5.93 3.71 -14.70
C ALA A 189 5.45 4.99 -13.99
N VAL A 190 4.54 4.88 -13.02
CA VAL A 190 4.05 6.04 -12.25
C VAL A 190 5.18 6.68 -11.44
N MET A 191 5.98 5.89 -10.72
CA MET A 191 7.17 6.34 -9.99
C MET A 191 8.10 7.14 -10.92
N THR A 192 8.44 6.56 -12.07
CA THR A 192 9.32 7.21 -13.06
C THR A 192 8.71 8.50 -13.59
N ALA A 193 7.43 8.49 -13.95
CA ALA A 193 6.74 9.67 -14.46
C ALA A 193 6.70 10.81 -13.43
N THR A 194 6.40 10.51 -12.15
CA THR A 194 6.40 11.53 -11.09
C THR A 194 7.80 12.09 -10.86
N ALA A 195 8.84 11.25 -10.85
CA ALA A 195 10.21 11.70 -10.66
C ALA A 195 10.67 12.61 -11.82
N LEU A 196 10.39 12.21 -13.07
CA LEU A 196 10.68 13.04 -14.24
C LEU A 196 9.88 14.35 -14.23
N GLY A 197 8.60 14.31 -13.85
CA GLY A 197 7.76 15.50 -13.74
C GLY A 197 8.35 16.53 -12.77
N VAL A 198 8.80 16.09 -11.60
CA VAL A 198 9.50 16.96 -10.63
C VAL A 198 10.77 17.56 -11.22
N VAL A 199 11.61 16.74 -11.86
CA VAL A 199 12.85 17.22 -12.49
C VAL A 199 12.56 18.26 -13.57
N VAL A 200 11.56 18.03 -14.42
CA VAL A 200 11.17 18.96 -15.49
C VAL A 200 10.64 20.28 -14.91
N ILE A 201 9.83 20.23 -13.86
CA ILE A 201 9.32 21.43 -13.18
C ILE A 201 10.49 22.26 -12.63
N GLU A 202 11.42 21.63 -11.93
CA GLU A 202 12.56 22.33 -11.33
C GLU A 202 13.55 22.86 -12.37
N TRP A 203 13.78 22.11 -13.45
CA TRP A 203 14.54 22.61 -14.61
C TRP A 203 13.89 23.90 -15.12
N ARG A 204 12.61 23.86 -15.49
CA ARG A 204 11.90 25.02 -16.04
C ARG A 204 11.97 26.23 -15.11
N ARG A 205 11.80 26.02 -13.80
CA ARG A 205 11.91 27.07 -12.78
C ARG A 205 13.29 27.71 -12.72
N ARG A 206 14.36 26.92 -12.89
CA ARG A 206 15.74 27.44 -12.94
C ARG A 206 16.00 28.22 -14.22
N SER A 207 15.59 27.69 -15.37
CA SER A 207 15.79 28.36 -16.67
C SER A 207 15.09 29.71 -16.75
N LEU A 208 13.96 29.89 -16.04
CA LEU A 208 13.27 31.19 -15.99
C LEU A 208 13.91 32.20 -15.02
N ARG A 209 14.85 31.78 -14.17
CA ARG A 209 15.55 32.66 -13.20
C ARG A 209 16.87 33.21 -13.75
N GLU A 210 17.48 32.55 -14.71
CA GLU A 210 18.68 33.06 -15.38
C GLU A 210 18.27 34.14 -16.40
N PRO A 211 18.77 35.39 -16.29
CA PRO A 211 18.59 36.35 -17.37
C PRO A 211 19.32 35.83 -18.64
N PRO A 212 18.80 36.12 -19.85
CA PRO A 212 19.50 35.75 -21.07
C PRO A 212 20.91 36.35 -21.07
N ARG A 213 21.91 35.52 -21.38
CA ARG A 213 23.33 35.92 -21.47
C ARG A 213 23.59 36.82 -22.66
#